data_AF-A0A6V8NLP9-F1
#
_entry.id   AF-A0A6V8NLP9-F1
#
_cell.length_a   1.000
_cell.length_b   1.000
_cell.length_c   1.000
_cell.angle_alpha   90.00
_cell.angle_beta   90.00
_cell.angle_gamma   90.00
#
_symmetry.space_group_name_H-M   'P 1'
#
loop_
_entity.id
_entity.type
_entity.pdbx_description
1 polymer ?
#
loop_
_entity_poly.entity_id
_entity_poly.type
_entity_poly.pdbx_seq_one_letter_code
_entity_poly.pdbx_strand_id
1 'polypeptide(L)' 'RIKKIILWAGVFSFAYGLLMELVQGILPYREFSLEDLFANTAGVVLMLLYLVARDNLKSS' A
#
# COMPACT_ATOMS: atom_id res chain seq x y z
N ARG A 1 -8.72 -17.83 3.37
CA ARG A 1 -8.61 -16.93 4.57
C ARG A 1 -7.45 -15.95 4.40
N ILE A 2 -6.24 -16.44 4.12
CA ILE A 2 -5.03 -15.63 3.89
C ILE A 2 -5.18 -14.57 2.78
N LYS A 3 -5.78 -14.90 1.63
CA LYS A 3 -6.03 -13.94 0.54
C LYS A 3 -6.88 -12.73 0.96
N LYS A 4 -7.87 -12.93 1.83
CA LYS A 4 -8.67 -11.82 2.42
C LYS A 4 -7.82 -10.95 3.35
N ILE A 5 -6.95 -11.57 4.16
CA ILE A 5 -6.04 -10.84 5.06
C ILE A 5 -5.06 -10.00 4.23
N ILE A 6 -4.47 -10.58 3.18
CA ILE A 6 -3.57 -9.89 2.25
C ILE A 6 -4.29 -8.69 1.61
N LEU A 7 -5.51 -8.88 1.12
CA LEU A 7 -6.30 -7.78 0.54
C LEU A 7 -6.56 -6.66 1.55
N TRP A 8 -7.01 -7.00 2.76
CA TRP A 8 -7.27 -5.99 3.82
C TRP A 8 -6.00 -5.27 4.27
N ALA A 9 -4.86 -5.96 4.32
CA ALA A 9 -3.57 -5.34 4.59
C ALA A 9 -3.23 -4.31 3.50
N GLY A 10 -3.48 -4.64 2.23
CA GLY A 10 -3.30 -3.71 1.12
C GLY A 10 -4.17 -2.46 1.21
N VAL A 11 -5.47 -2.65 1.49
CA VAL A 11 -6.42 -1.53 1.68
C VAL A 11 -5.97 -0.63 2.84
N PHE A 12 -5.58 -1.24 3.97
CA PHE A 12 -5.09 -0.49 5.12
C PHE A 12 -3.81 0.29 4.80
N SER A 13 -2.82 -0.33 4.15
CA SER A 13 -1.58 0.32 3.76
C SER A 13 -1.79 1.48 2.79
N PHE A 14 -2.67 1.32 1.79
CA PHE A 14 -3.04 2.41 0.88
C PHE A 14 -3.71 3.57 1.63
N ALA A 15 -4.70 3.28 2.47
CA ALA A 15 -5.41 4.30 3.25
C ALA A 15 -4.45 5.05 4.19
N TYR A 16 -3.51 4.34 4.82
CA TYR A 16 -2.47 4.94 5.66
C TYR A 16 -1.52 5.82 4.84
N GLY A 17 -1.06 5.37 3.67
CA GLY A 17 -0.23 6.17 2.78
C GLY A 17 -0.92 7.45 2.33
N LEU A 18 -2.19 7.37 1.91
CA LEU A 18 -3.00 8.54 1.55
C LEU A 18 -3.18 9.50 2.74
N LEU A 19 -3.44 8.97 3.94
CA LEU A 19 -3.54 9.79 5.15
C LEU A 19 -2.24 10.54 5.42
N MET A 20 -1.09 9.88 5.25
CA MET A 20 0.21 10.51 5.47
C MET A 20 0.50 11.62 4.46
N GLU A 21 0.15 11.44 3.18
CA GLU A 21 0.25 12.51 2.17
C GLU A 21 -0.63 13.72 2.54
N LEU A 22 -1.86 13.48 3.00
CA LEU A 22 -2.74 14.56 3.46
C LEU A 22 -2.17 15.30 4.66
N VAL A 23 -1.56 14.58 5.62
CA VAL A 23 -0.87 15.17 6.77
C VAL A 23 0.39 15.93 6.33
N GLN A 24 1.11 15.43 5.33
CA GLN A 24 2.27 16.13 4.76
C GLN A 24 1.88 17.43 4.06
N GLY A 25 0.71 17.47 3.43
CA GLY A 25 0.17 18.68 2.81
C GLY A 25 -0.10 19.84 3.78
N ILE A 26 -0.22 19.58 5.09
CA ILE A 26 -0.40 20.63 6.11
C ILE A 26 0.90 21.00 6.86
N LEU A 27 1.99 20.27 6.61
CA LEU A 27 3.27 20.51 7.28
C LEU A 27 4.08 21.58 6.52
N PRO A 28 4.74 22.54 7.20
CA PRO A 28 5.43 23.64 6.52
C PRO A 28 6.73 23.23 5.81
N TYR A 29 7.23 22.02 6.05
CA TYR A 29 8.51 21.50 5.53
C TYR A 29 8.32 20.33 4.55
N ARG A 30 7.08 19.97 4.25
CA ARG A 30 6.72 18.92 3.29
C ARG A 30 5.52 19.38 2.49
N GLU A 31 5.26 18.66 1.41
CA GLU A 31 4.16 18.96 0.50
C GLU A 31 3.43 17.67 0.16
N PHE A 32 2.14 17.82 -0.14
CA PHE A 32 1.35 16.75 -0.71
C PHE A 32 1.89 16.43 -2.11
N SER A 33 2.28 15.18 -2.35
CA SER A 33 2.84 14.76 -3.63
C SER A 33 2.01 13.63 -4.24
N LEU A 34 1.43 13.91 -5.41
CA LEU A 34 0.77 12.86 -6.20
C LEU A 34 1.77 11.77 -6.62
N GLU A 35 3.02 12.13 -6.88
CA GLU A 35 4.07 11.18 -7.22
C GLU A 35 4.36 10.23 -6.05
N ASP A 36 4.45 10.76 -4.83
CA ASP A 36 4.68 9.95 -3.63
C ASP A 36 3.46 9.06 -3.35
N LEU A 37 2.23 9.55 -3.55
CA LEU A 37 1.01 8.75 -3.44
C LEU A 37 1.00 7.59 -4.46
N PHE A 38 1.36 7.84 -5.72
CA PHE A 38 1.43 6.80 -6.75
C PHE A 38 2.54 5.80 -6.46
N ALA A 39 3.71 6.24 -6.02
CA ALA A 39 4.83 5.37 -5.66
C ALA A 39 4.45 4.44 -4.48
N ASN A 40 3.83 4.99 -3.44
CA ASN A 40 3.31 4.22 -2.30
C ASN A 40 2.27 3.18 -2.76
N THR A 41 1.34 3.59 -3.61
CA THR A 41 0.30 2.70 -4.15
C THR A 41 0.91 1.58 -4.99
N ALA A 42 1.89 1.89 -5.84
CA ALA A 42 2.61 0.91 -6.63
C ALA A 42 3.33 -0.12 -5.74
N GLY A 43 4.01 0.34 -4.68
CA GLY A 43 4.64 -0.53 -3.68
C GLY A 43 3.65 -1.49 -3.01
N VAL A 44 2.47 -1.00 -2.61
CA VAL A 44 1.39 -1.84 -2.07
C VAL A 44 0.97 -2.90 -3.09
N VAL A 45 0.68 -2.52 -4.33
CA VAL A 45 0.26 -3.47 -5.37
C VAL A 45 1.32 -4.54 -5.62
N LEU A 46 2.59 -4.15 -5.75
CA LEU A 46 3.70 -5.09 -5.94
C LEU A 46 3.82 -6.08 -4.79
N MET A 47 3.68 -5.62 -3.54
CA MET A 47 3.73 -6.48 -2.37
C MET A 47 2.55 -7.45 -2.31
N LEU A 48 1.34 -7.00 -2.65
CA LEU A 48 0.17 -7.87 -2.73
C LEU A 48 0.35 -8.98 -3.77
N LEU A 49 0.85 -8.63 -4.97
CA LEU A 49 1.14 -9.60 -6.02
C LEU A 49 2.16 -10.64 -5.56
N TYR A 50 3.25 -10.19 -4.93
CA TYR A 50 4.27 -11.08 -4.36
C TYR A 50 3.68 -12.04 -3.31
N LEU A 51 2.90 -11.52 -2.36
CA LEU A 51 2.30 -12.33 -1.29
C LEU A 51 1.29 -13.35 -1.83
N VAL A 52 0.48 -12.95 -2.80
CA VAL A 52 -0.47 -13.85 -3.47
C VAL A 52 0.26 -14.94 -4.26
N ALA A 53 1.28 -14.59 -5.04
CA ALA A 53 2.10 -15.55 -5.78
C ALA A 53 2.75 -16.57 -4.84
N ARG A 54 3.35 -16.09 -3.74
CA ARG A 54 3.97 -16.92 -2.71
C ARG A 54 2.98 -17.85 -2.02
N ASP A 55 1.77 -17.37 -1.73
CA ASP A 55 0.69 -18.19 -1.15
C ASP A 55 0.30 -19.34 -2.09
N ASN A 56 0.15 -19.05 -3.39
CA ASN A 56 -0.17 -20.08 -4.38
C ASN A 56 0.96 -21.12 -4.53
N LEU A 57 2.23 -20.71 -4.49
CA LEU A 57 3.38 -21.64 -4.55
C LEU A 57 3.46 -22.56 -3.33
N LYS A 58 3.12 -22.07 -2.14
CA LYS A 58 3.10 -22.89 -0.92
C LYS A 58 1.93 -23.86 -0.84
N SER A 59 0.89 -23.62 -1.63
CA SER A 59 -0.32 -24.44 -1.66
C SER A 59 -0.26 -25.55 -2.72
N SER A 60 0.81 -25.62 -3.52
CA SER A 60 1.10 -26.69 -4.49
C SER A 60 2.12 -27.68 -3.93
#